data_AF-A0A7C5P651-F1
#
_entry.id   AF-A0A7C5P651-F1
#
_cell.length_a   1.000
_cell.length_b   1.000
_cell.length_c   1.000
_cell.angle_alpha   90.00
_cell.angle_beta   90.00
_cell.angle_gamma   90.00
#
_symmetry.space_group_name_H-M   'P 1'
#
loop_
_entity.id
_entity.type
_entity.pdbx_description
1 polymer ?
#
loop_
_entity_poly.entity_id
_entity_poly.type
_entity_poly.pdbx_seq_one_letter_code
_entity_poly.pdbx_strand_id
1 'polypeptide(L)'
;MQNEEKGGVMHKMSKKLLAGLIIIGLVGFALGWGTYSLFSDTETSSGNTFSAGTLDLKVWNGTHWIDSPLPVYFNVANVKPGDSGSKDISVKQCWDFGW
;
A
#
# COMPACT_ATOMS: atom_id res chain seq x y z
N MET A 1 10.90 57.95 57.70
CA MET A 1 10.25 57.77 56.38
C MET A 1 10.70 56.43 55.86
N GLN A 2 9.79 55.47 55.84
CA GLN A 2 10.02 54.08 55.44
C GLN A 2 10.21 54.08 53.92
N ASN A 3 11.29 53.48 53.40
CA ASN A 3 11.38 53.15 51.98
C ASN A 3 11.60 51.64 51.88
N GLU A 4 10.54 50.97 51.43
CA GLU A 4 10.49 49.54 51.17
C GLU A 4 11.37 49.22 49.96
N GLU A 5 12.50 48.56 50.20
CA GLU A 5 13.14 47.80 49.14
C GLU A 5 12.24 46.62 48.81
N LYS A 6 11.47 46.71 47.73
CA LYS A 6 10.78 45.57 47.16
C LYS A 6 11.82 44.62 46.59
N GLY A 7 12.36 43.78 47.47
CA GLY A 7 13.15 42.61 47.13
C GLY A 7 12.34 41.69 46.23
N GLY A 8 12.48 41.89 44.92
CA GLY A 8 11.89 41.03 43.92
C GLY A 8 12.39 39.61 44.14
N VAL A 9 11.45 38.71 44.44
CA VAL A 9 11.74 37.28 44.56
C VAL A 9 12.32 36.82 43.23
N MET A 10 13.64 36.58 43.18
CA MET A 10 14.24 35.92 42.03
C MET A 10 13.68 34.50 41.97
N HIS A 11 12.61 34.32 41.19
CA HIS A 11 12.10 33.01 40.84
C HIS A 11 13.18 32.34 39.99
N LYS A 12 14.08 31.62 40.67
CA LYS A 12 15.14 30.86 40.04
C LYS A 12 14.46 29.72 39.30
N MET A 13 14.11 29.97 38.03
CA MET A 13 13.65 28.93 37.10
C MET A 13 14.55 27.72 37.33
N SER A 14 13.96 26.61 37.72
CA SER A 14 14.73 25.45 38.13
C SER A 14 15.50 25.01 36.89
N LYS A 15 16.83 25.22 36.90
CA LYS A 15 17.70 24.90 35.76
C LYS A 15 17.51 23.45 35.29
N LYS A 16 17.06 22.59 36.20
CA LYS A 16 16.64 21.20 35.96
C LYS A 16 15.37 21.06 35.11
N LEU A 17 14.35 21.91 35.34
CA LEU A 17 13.12 21.94 34.52
C LEU A 17 13.42 22.45 33.11
N LEU A 18 14.23 23.51 33.00
CA LEU A 18 14.66 24.02 31.70
C LEU A 18 15.47 22.98 30.93
N ALA A 19 16.42 22.31 31.61
CA ALA A 19 17.19 21.22 31.00
C ALA A 19 16.28 20.05 30.54
N GLY A 20 15.27 19.69 31.33
CA GLY A 20 14.31 18.63 30.96
C GLY A 20 13.50 18.98 29.71
N LEU A 21 13.01 20.21 29.60
CA LEU A 21 12.25 20.68 28.43
C LEU A 21 13.11 20.67 27.14
N ILE A 22 14.38 21.06 27.24
CA ILE A 22 15.31 21.02 26.11
C ILE A 22 15.52 19.58 25.63
N ILE A 23 15.71 18.62 26.55
CA ILE A 23 15.93 17.22 26.21
C ILE A 23 14.70 16.62 25.52
N ILE A 24 13.49 16.88 26.03
CA ILE A 24 12.24 16.40 25.43
C ILE A 24 12.05 17.01 24.04
N GLY A 25 12.34 18.30 23.87
CA GLY A 25 12.31 18.97 22.58
C GLY A 25 13.28 18.34 21.58
N LEU A 26 14.51 18.03 22.00
CA LEU A 26 15.52 17.37 21.14
C LEU A 26 15.10 15.96 20.71
N VAL A 27 14.54 15.16 21.63
CA VAL A 27 14.07 13.80 21.32
C VAL A 27 12.88 13.85 20.35
N GLY A 28 11.91 14.73 20.60
CA GLY A 28 10.76 14.93 19.71
C GLY A 28 11.18 15.42 18.33
N PHE A 29 12.19 16.29 18.25
CA PHE A 29 12.74 16.77 17.00
C PHE A 29 13.51 15.68 16.25
N ALA A 30 14.30 14.85 16.92
CA ALA A 30 15.02 13.75 16.28
C ALA A 30 14.07 12.68 15.70
N LEU A 31 13.03 12.30 16.45
CA LEU A 31 12.02 11.36 15.99
C LEU A 31 11.15 11.97 14.88
N GLY A 32 10.67 13.21 15.07
CA GLY A 32 9.85 13.91 14.09
C GLY A 32 10.60 14.20 12.79
N TRP A 33 11.87 14.59 12.85
CA TRP A 33 12.69 14.87 11.67
C TRP A 33 13.04 13.59 10.91
N GLY A 34 13.37 12.50 11.61
CA GLY A 34 13.67 11.20 10.98
C GLY A 34 12.44 10.56 10.33
N THR A 35 11.29 10.60 11.03
CA THR A 35 10.02 10.09 10.50
C THR A 35 9.49 10.99 9.38
N TYR A 36 9.61 12.31 9.51
CA TYR A 36 9.28 13.23 8.44
C TYR A 36 10.20 13.03 7.23
N SER A 37 11.51 12.84 7.38
CA SER A 37 12.39 12.54 6.23
C SER A 37 12.07 11.21 5.56
N LEU A 38 11.63 10.21 6.32
CA LEU A 38 11.26 8.90 5.76
C LEU A 38 9.93 8.94 4.99
N PHE A 39 8.99 9.79 5.40
CA PHE A 39 7.70 9.98 4.72
C PHE A 39 7.67 11.19 3.76
N SER A 40 8.68 12.06 3.82
CA SER A 40 8.87 13.22 2.94
C SER A 40 9.58 12.83 1.66
N ASP A 41 10.20 11.65 1.60
CA ASP A 41 10.58 11.11 0.31
C ASP A 41 9.28 10.75 -0.40
N THR A 42 8.76 11.75 -1.11
CA THR A 42 7.68 11.58 -2.07
C THR A 42 8.34 10.93 -3.25
N GLU A 43 8.51 9.60 -3.16
CA GLU A 43 8.69 8.71 -4.29
C GLU A 43 7.44 8.87 -5.16
N THR A 44 7.42 9.96 -5.90
CA THR A 44 6.45 10.20 -6.95
C THR A 44 6.86 9.19 -8.01
N SER A 45 6.24 8.02 -7.98
CA SER A 45 6.29 7.11 -9.11
C SER A 45 5.47 7.75 -10.24
N SER A 46 6.01 8.83 -10.83
CA SER A 46 5.47 9.49 -12.00
C SER A 46 5.68 8.54 -13.16
N GLY A 47 4.61 7.87 -13.57
CA GLY A 47 4.73 6.71 -14.45
C GLY A 47 4.55 5.38 -13.74
N ASN A 48 3.95 5.34 -12.55
CA ASN A 48 3.20 4.16 -12.12
C ASN A 48 1.93 4.03 -12.96
N THR A 49 2.11 3.89 -14.26
CA THR A 49 1.19 3.09 -15.04
C THR A 49 1.34 1.72 -14.41
N PHE A 50 0.34 1.28 -13.63
CA PHE A 50 0.01 -0.13 -13.68
C PHE A 50 -0.37 -0.40 -15.14
N SER A 51 0.62 -0.44 -16.05
CA SER A 51 0.48 -1.20 -17.26
C SER A 51 0.32 -2.58 -16.68
N ALA A 52 -0.94 -3.00 -16.51
CA ALA A 52 -1.23 -4.40 -16.43
C ALA A 52 -0.37 -5.00 -17.54
N GLY A 53 0.59 -5.86 -17.19
CA GLY A 53 1.25 -6.67 -18.19
C GLY A 53 0.18 -7.22 -19.11
N THR A 54 0.47 -7.38 -20.39
CA THR A 54 -0.51 -7.90 -21.36
C THR A 54 -1.20 -9.11 -20.74
N LEU A 55 -2.47 -8.95 -20.39
CA LEU A 55 -3.30 -9.96 -19.74
C LEU A 55 -3.58 -11.04 -20.78
N ASP A 56 -2.63 -11.95 -20.96
CA ASP A 56 -2.75 -13.06 -21.91
C ASP A 56 -3.50 -14.22 -21.27
N LEU A 57 -4.80 -14.27 -21.55
CA LEU A 57 -5.72 -15.30 -21.10
C LEU A 57 -5.82 -16.41 -22.12
N LYS A 58 -5.32 -17.59 -21.73
CA LYS A 58 -5.50 -18.82 -22.50
C LYS A 58 -6.65 -19.65 -21.95
N VAL A 59 -7.49 -20.15 -22.84
CA VAL A 59 -8.62 -21.03 -22.51
C VAL A 59 -8.26 -22.48 -22.86
N TRP A 60 -8.71 -23.43 -22.05
CA TRP A 60 -8.56 -24.86 -22.34
C TRP A 60 -9.68 -25.36 -23.26
N ASN A 61 -9.33 -25.95 -24.41
CA ASN A 61 -10.30 -26.51 -25.36
C ASN A 61 -10.54 -28.04 -25.20
N GLY A 62 -9.93 -28.67 -24.20
CA GLY A 62 -9.94 -30.13 -24.01
C GLY A 62 -8.65 -30.84 -24.43
N THR A 63 -7.82 -30.23 -25.29
CA THR A 63 -6.59 -30.84 -25.81
C THR A 63 -5.34 -29.96 -25.62
N HIS A 64 -5.46 -28.65 -25.77
CA HIS A 64 -4.36 -27.70 -25.59
C HIS A 64 -4.90 -26.32 -25.15
N TRP A 65 -3.99 -25.49 -24.65
CA TRP A 65 -4.26 -24.09 -24.31
C TRP A 65 -4.27 -23.25 -25.57
N ILE A 66 -5.35 -22.51 -25.81
CA ILE A 66 -5.53 -21.65 -26.99
C ILE A 66 -5.60 -20.19 -26.58
N ASP A 67 -5.07 -19.32 -27.45
CA ASP A 67 -5.13 -17.87 -27.28
C ASP A 67 -6.56 -17.35 -27.53
N SER A 68 -7.01 -16.42 -26.69
CA SER A 68 -8.23 -15.65 -26.96
C SER A 68 -8.04 -14.88 -28.27
N PRO A 69 -8.99 -14.93 -29.23
CA PRO A 69 -10.43 -15.00 -29.00
C PRO A 69 -11.14 -16.14 -29.76
N LEU A 70 -10.62 -17.38 -29.73
CA LEU A 70 -11.33 -18.50 -30.36
C LEU A 70 -12.48 -19.01 -29.47
N PRO A 71 -13.73 -19.15 -29.98
CA PRO A 71 -14.85 -19.66 -29.21
C PRO A 71 -14.67 -21.14 -28.84
N VAL A 72 -14.82 -21.47 -27.55
CA VAL A 72 -14.84 -22.86 -27.06
C VAL A 72 -16.30 -23.33 -26.96
N TYR A 73 -16.63 -24.37 -27.70
CA TYR A 73 -17.97 -24.96 -27.70
C TYR A 73 -18.08 -26.07 -26.64
N PHE A 74 -19.15 -26.07 -25.85
CA PHE A 74 -19.55 -27.23 -25.07
C PHE A 74 -20.78 -27.86 -25.72
N ASN A 75 -20.71 -29.18 -25.95
CA ASN A 75 -21.83 -29.95 -26.48
C ASN A 75 -22.47 -30.75 -25.33
N VAL A 76 -23.77 -30.62 -25.18
CA VAL A 76 -24.59 -31.44 -24.28
C VAL A 76 -25.65 -32.13 -25.13
N ALA A 77 -25.63 -33.47 -25.15
CA ALA A 77 -26.57 -34.28 -25.90
C ALA A 77 -27.63 -34.89 -24.98
N ASN A 78 -28.84 -35.12 -25.52
CA ASN A 78 -29.94 -35.85 -24.86
C ASN A 78 -30.46 -35.23 -23.55
N VAL A 79 -30.44 -33.90 -23.42
CA VAL A 79 -31.04 -33.20 -22.27
C VAL A 79 -32.55 -33.39 -22.26
N LYS A 80 -33.11 -33.90 -21.15
CA LYS A 80 -34.56 -34.04 -20.94
C LYS A 80 -35.04 -33.11 -19.81
N PRO A 81 -36.35 -32.82 -19.74
CA PRO A 81 -36.90 -32.02 -18.64
C PRO A 81 -36.56 -32.62 -17.27
N GLY A 82 -35.98 -31.80 -16.38
CA GLY A 82 -35.52 -32.20 -15.05
C GLY A 82 -34.03 -32.50 -14.94
N ASP A 83 -33.27 -32.53 -16.05
CA ASP A 83 -31.82 -32.72 -16.01
C ASP A 83 -31.08 -31.44 -15.59
N SER A 84 -30.00 -31.61 -14.82
CA SER A 84 -29.04 -30.57 -14.47
C SER A 84 -27.62 -31.06 -14.70
N GLY A 85 -26.70 -30.19 -15.11
CA GLY A 85 -25.29 -30.52 -15.30
C GLY A 85 -24.41 -29.28 -15.25
N SER A 86 -23.13 -29.46 -14.94
CA SER A 86 -22.10 -28.41 -15.00
C SER A 86 -21.01 -28.80 -15.99
N LYS A 87 -20.44 -27.79 -16.64
CA LYS A 87 -19.21 -27.90 -17.44
C LYS A 87 -18.25 -26.82 -16.99
N ASP A 88 -17.11 -27.24 -16.48
CA ASP A 88 -16.05 -26.34 -16.05
C ASP A 88 -15.15 -26.00 -17.24
N ILE A 89 -14.85 -24.71 -17.41
CA ILE A 89 -13.93 -24.22 -18.43
C ILE A 89 -12.71 -23.66 -17.70
N SER A 90 -11.54 -24.25 -17.97
CA SER A 90 -10.29 -23.80 -17.37
C SER A 90 -9.71 -22.62 -18.13
N VAL A 91 -9.34 -21.57 -17.40
CA VAL A 91 -8.63 -20.40 -17.92
C VAL A 91 -7.32 -20.26 -17.16
N LYS A 92 -6.24 -19.95 -17.86
CA LYS A 92 -4.94 -19.65 -17.24
C LYS A 92 -4.40 -18.31 -17.71
N GLN A 93 -3.69 -17.65 -16.80
CA GLN A 93 -2.75 -16.59 -17.12
C GLN A 93 -1.51 -17.22 -17.76
N CYS A 94 -1.18 -16.85 -18.98
CA CYS A 94 0.10 -17.23 -19.56
C CYS A 94 1.04 -16.03 -19.43
N TRP A 95 2.09 -16.17 -18.61
CA TRP A 95 3.17 -15.19 -18.61
C TRP A 95 4.00 -15.40 -19.88
N ASP A 96 3.88 -14.50 -20.85
CA ASP A 96 4.76 -14.47 -22.02
C ASP A 96 6.00 -13.61 -21.70
N PHE A 97 7.09 -14.27 -21.32
CA PHE A 97 8.41 -13.64 -21.33
C PHE A 97 8.95 -13.80 -22.75
N GLY A 98 8.57 -12.89 -23.64
CA GLY A 98 9.11 -12.86 -25.00
C GLY A 98 10.64 -12.74 -24.96
N TRP A 99 11.32 -13.82 -25.32
CA TRP A 99 12.74 -13.86 -25.70
C TRP A 99 12.84 -14.14 -27.18
#